data_AF-A0A947JHZ9-F1
#
_entry.id   AF-A0A947JHZ9-F1
#
_cell.length_a   1.000
_cell.length_b   1.000
_cell.length_c   1.000
_cell.angle_alpha   90.00
_cell.angle_beta   90.00
_cell.angle_gamma   90.00
#
_symmetry.space_group_name_H-M   'P 1'
#
loop_
_entity.id
_entity.type
_entity.pdbx_description
1 polymer ?
#
loop_
_entity_poly.entity_id
_entity_poly.type
_entity_poly.pdbx_seq_one_letter_code
_entity_poly.pdbx_strand_id
1 'polypeptide(L)'
;MAVRVVHEAGSLEALRMSRADMKKNRLVAVWIIALCLAFSINAFAKYLDIEDPFFSYKRFYLQLDILNDVSDDKNIRNDIKAFVRNLAAGIYAISADDLKKAKVKLLKARAIWPEYFGTDFLLARANEDTGNYKLSAQFYKSYLNKLKALSEGSYRISAPLIRGITPYRIEDYDDAYAYVQHRLKDHGIDLAVVQPFYTMPGFLKLLIALVILGSGYAVMAYGVIPYIKRLRHINNPPEGMWVCKKCDAYNFNIRVECEKCGEIRSKITCLRSSHK
;
A
#
# COMPACT_ATOMS: atom_id res chain seq x y z
N MET A 1 -98.25 8.84 -3.27
CA MET A 1 -97.40 7.67 -2.98
C MET A 1 -96.22 7.48 -3.95
N ALA A 2 -95.95 8.41 -4.88
CA ALA A 2 -94.95 8.21 -5.95
C ALA A 2 -93.62 8.99 -5.79
N VAL A 3 -93.45 9.80 -4.73
CA VAL A 3 -92.30 10.72 -4.61
C VAL A 3 -91.11 10.11 -3.82
N ARG A 4 -91.27 8.94 -3.19
CA ARG A 4 -90.22 8.35 -2.33
C ARG A 4 -89.18 7.48 -3.05
N VAL A 5 -89.42 7.12 -4.31
CA VAL A 5 -88.58 6.13 -5.04
C VAL A 5 -87.36 6.78 -5.70
N VAL A 6 -87.39 8.10 -5.97
CA VAL A 6 -86.32 8.77 -6.72
C VAL A 6 -85.07 9.04 -5.86
N HIS A 7 -85.20 9.08 -4.53
CA HIS A 7 -84.07 9.37 -3.64
C HIS A 7 -83.16 8.16 -3.32
N GLU A 8 -83.64 6.92 -3.48
CA GLU A 8 -82.81 5.72 -3.26
C GLU A 8 -81.94 5.36 -4.47
N ALA A 9 -82.34 5.76 -5.67
CA ALA A 9 -81.58 5.46 -6.90
C ALA A 9 -80.22 6.17 -6.95
N GLY A 10 -80.13 7.43 -6.50
CA GLY A 10 -78.87 8.20 -6.51
C GLY A 10 -77.81 7.70 -5.51
N SER A 11 -78.23 7.08 -4.41
CA SER A 11 -77.33 6.51 -3.39
C SER A 11 -76.59 5.27 -3.90
N LEU A 12 -77.29 4.42 -4.67
CA LEU A 12 -76.75 3.19 -5.24
C LEU A 12 -75.73 3.44 -6.36
N GLU A 13 -75.90 4.50 -7.14
CA GLU A 13 -74.94 4.91 -8.18
C GLU A 13 -73.64 5.48 -7.57
N ALA A 14 -73.75 6.29 -6.51
CA ALA A 14 -72.57 6.80 -5.79
C ALA A 14 -71.74 5.66 -5.14
N LEU A 15 -72.41 4.64 -4.58
CA LEU A 15 -71.76 3.44 -4.04
C LEU A 15 -71.14 2.53 -5.13
N ARG A 16 -71.72 2.50 -6.34
CA ARG A 16 -71.15 1.77 -7.49
C ARG A 16 -69.91 2.46 -8.05
N MET A 17 -69.90 3.79 -8.17
CA MET A 17 -68.71 4.54 -8.58
C MET A 17 -67.55 4.33 -7.59
N SER A 18 -67.82 4.38 -6.28
CA SER A 18 -66.82 4.15 -5.22
C SER A 18 -66.13 2.78 -5.32
N ARG A 19 -66.85 1.71 -5.66
CA ARG A 19 -66.25 0.37 -5.83
C ARG A 19 -65.41 0.23 -7.09
N ALA A 20 -65.80 0.87 -8.19
CA ALA A 20 -65.03 0.83 -9.43
C ALA A 20 -63.69 1.56 -9.26
N ASP A 21 -63.70 2.74 -8.63
CA ASP A 21 -62.50 3.52 -8.34
C ASP A 21 -61.58 2.81 -7.33
N MET A 22 -62.13 2.14 -6.31
CA MET A 22 -61.32 1.32 -5.39
C MET A 22 -60.59 0.17 -6.09
N LYS A 23 -61.23 -0.50 -7.06
CA LYS A 23 -60.57 -1.58 -7.81
C LYS A 23 -59.45 -1.04 -8.68
N LYS A 24 -59.66 0.11 -9.33
CA LYS A 24 -58.64 0.78 -10.15
C LYS A 24 -57.43 1.20 -9.30
N ASN A 25 -57.67 1.79 -8.13
CA ASN A 25 -56.60 2.19 -7.21
C ASN A 25 -55.82 0.99 -6.65
N ARG A 26 -56.49 -0.14 -6.37
CA ARG A 26 -55.80 -1.38 -5.97
C ARG A 26 -54.89 -1.92 -7.07
N LEU A 27 -55.35 -1.90 -8.32
CA LEU A 27 -54.55 -2.37 -9.46
C LEU A 27 -53.32 -1.50 -9.67
N VAL A 28 -53.47 -0.17 -9.59
CA VAL A 28 -52.36 0.79 -9.67
C VAL A 28 -51.36 0.56 -8.53
N ALA A 29 -51.83 0.38 -7.29
CA ALA A 29 -50.96 0.10 -6.16
C ALA A 29 -50.16 -1.20 -6.32
N VAL A 30 -50.78 -2.29 -6.81
CA VAL A 30 -50.09 -3.55 -7.09
C VAL A 30 -49.00 -3.37 -8.16
N TRP A 31 -49.29 -2.63 -9.22
CA TRP A 31 -48.30 -2.33 -10.27
C TRP A 31 -47.12 -1.51 -9.75
N ILE A 32 -47.37 -0.50 -8.90
CA ILE A 32 -46.30 0.31 -8.29
C ILE A 32 -45.42 -0.58 -7.41
N ILE A 33 -46.01 -1.43 -6.56
CA ILE A 33 -45.26 -2.37 -5.70
C ILE A 33 -44.43 -3.34 -6.56
N ALA A 34 -45.01 -3.90 -7.62
CA ALA A 34 -44.31 -4.80 -8.53
C ALA A 34 -43.12 -4.11 -9.23
N LEU A 35 -43.29 -2.85 -9.67
CA LEU A 35 -42.22 -2.03 -10.25
C LEU A 35 -41.10 -1.74 -9.24
N CYS A 36 -41.45 -1.37 -8.00
CA CYS A 36 -40.48 -1.14 -6.93
C CYS A 36 -39.67 -2.41 -6.61
N LEU A 37 -40.34 -3.56 -6.53
CA LEU A 37 -39.68 -4.84 -6.30
C LEU A 37 -38.80 -5.25 -7.47
N ALA A 38 -39.28 -5.13 -8.71
CA ALA A 38 -38.51 -5.45 -9.91
C ALA A 38 -37.26 -4.57 -10.04
N PHE A 39 -37.37 -3.27 -9.73
CA PHE A 39 -36.23 -2.36 -9.71
C PHE A 39 -35.21 -2.76 -8.63
N SER A 40 -35.68 -3.11 -7.43
CA SER A 40 -34.82 -3.55 -6.33
C SER A 40 -34.09 -4.85 -6.66
N ILE A 41 -34.78 -5.82 -7.28
CA ILE A 41 -34.19 -7.10 -7.71
C ILE A 41 -33.16 -6.86 -8.82
N ASN A 42 -33.43 -5.99 -9.79
CA ASN A 42 -32.49 -5.71 -10.88
C ASN A 42 -31.24 -4.97 -10.37
N ALA A 43 -31.41 -4.01 -9.45
CA ALA A 43 -30.29 -3.33 -8.80
C ALA A 43 -29.43 -4.33 -7.99
N PHE A 44 -30.06 -5.24 -7.25
CA PHE A 44 -29.38 -6.28 -6.49
C PHE A 44 -28.68 -7.31 -7.40
N ALA A 45 -29.32 -7.74 -8.49
CA ALA A 45 -28.73 -8.65 -9.47
C ALA A 45 -27.51 -8.04 -10.15
N LYS A 46 -27.57 -6.76 -10.54
CA LYS A 46 -26.41 -6.02 -11.05
C LYS A 46 -25.27 -5.95 -10.04
N TYR A 47 -25.60 -5.76 -8.76
CA TYR A 47 -24.60 -5.68 -7.71
C TYR A 47 -23.89 -7.03 -7.49
N LEU A 48 -24.66 -8.13 -7.48
CA LEU A 48 -24.11 -9.49 -7.35
C LEU A 48 -23.23 -9.90 -8.55
N ASP A 49 -23.61 -9.49 -9.77
CA ASP A 49 -22.84 -9.78 -10.99
C ASP A 49 -21.48 -9.06 -11.04
N ILE A 50 -21.32 -7.96 -10.28
CA ILE A 50 -20.07 -7.17 -10.20
C ILE A 50 -19.13 -7.70 -9.10
N GLU A 51 -19.64 -8.38 -8.08
CA GLU A 51 -18.83 -8.90 -6.98
C GLU A 51 -17.90 -10.05 -7.44
N ASP A 52 -18.39 -10.90 -8.32
CA ASP A 52 -17.64 -12.07 -8.81
C ASP A 52 -16.38 -11.70 -9.61
N PRO A 53 -16.41 -10.70 -10.52
CA PRO A 53 -15.22 -10.16 -11.17
C PRO A 53 -14.19 -9.56 -10.20
N PHE A 54 -14.62 -8.81 -9.19
CA PHE A 54 -13.72 -8.11 -8.27
C PHE A 54 -12.83 -9.10 -7.51
N PHE A 55 -13.43 -10.15 -6.94
CA PHE A 55 -12.72 -11.16 -6.14
C PHE A 55 -12.07 -12.28 -6.96
N SER A 56 -12.19 -12.26 -8.29
CA SER A 56 -11.66 -13.30 -9.17
C SER A 56 -10.14 -13.25 -9.30
N TYR A 57 -9.47 -14.40 -9.18
CA TYR A 57 -8.04 -14.53 -9.51
C TYR A 57 -7.73 -14.25 -10.99
N LYS A 58 -8.72 -14.43 -11.88
CA LYS A 58 -8.55 -14.23 -13.33
C LYS A 58 -8.05 -12.82 -13.66
N ARG A 59 -8.39 -11.84 -12.83
CA ARG A 59 -7.92 -10.45 -12.95
C ARG A 59 -6.38 -10.32 -12.87
N PHE A 60 -5.69 -11.28 -12.26
CA PHE A 60 -4.24 -11.30 -12.15
C PHE A 60 -3.57 -12.21 -13.18
N TYR A 61 -4.29 -13.10 -13.86
CA TYR A 61 -3.70 -13.99 -14.86
C TYR A 61 -3.26 -13.25 -16.11
N LEU A 62 -4.01 -12.23 -16.52
CA LEU A 62 -3.63 -11.36 -17.65
C LEU A 62 -2.33 -10.57 -17.40
N GLN A 63 -1.83 -10.50 -16.16
CA GLN A 63 -0.55 -9.86 -15.85
C GLN A 63 0.67 -10.72 -16.18
N LEU A 64 0.52 -12.05 -16.25
CA LEU A 64 1.68 -12.95 -16.39
C LEU A 64 2.49 -12.64 -17.64
N ASP A 65 1.83 -12.32 -18.75
CA ASP A 65 2.49 -12.03 -20.03
C ASP A 65 3.30 -10.72 -19.96
N ILE A 66 2.69 -9.64 -19.47
CA ILE A 66 3.35 -8.33 -19.29
C ILE A 66 4.55 -8.45 -18.33
N LEU A 67 4.37 -9.22 -17.26
CA LEU A 67 5.39 -9.43 -16.25
C LEU A 67 6.57 -10.24 -16.78
N ASN A 68 6.33 -11.23 -17.64
CA ASN A 68 7.39 -12.02 -18.24
C ASN A 68 8.29 -11.15 -19.13
N ASP A 69 7.71 -10.25 -19.94
CA ASP A 69 8.47 -9.33 -20.79
C ASP A 69 9.38 -8.40 -19.96
N VAL A 70 8.87 -7.88 -18.84
CA VAL A 70 9.63 -7.03 -17.91
C VAL A 70 10.77 -7.80 -17.23
N SER A 71 10.64 -9.10 -17.02
CA SER A 71 11.70 -9.91 -16.39
C SER A 71 12.96 -10.02 -17.28
N ASP A 72 12.79 -9.97 -18.60
CA ASP A 72 13.85 -10.26 -19.56
C ASP A 72 14.72 -9.04 -19.92
N ASP A 73 14.28 -7.82 -19.59
CA ASP A 73 15.06 -6.60 -19.83
C ASP A 73 16.30 -6.53 -18.91
N LYS A 74 17.50 -6.48 -19.50
CA LYS A 74 18.78 -6.41 -18.79
C LYS A 74 18.97 -5.12 -17.98
N ASN A 75 18.26 -4.05 -18.29
CA ASN A 75 18.38 -2.75 -17.62
C ASN A 75 17.54 -2.64 -16.35
N ILE A 76 16.66 -3.61 -16.10
CA ILE A 76 15.79 -3.60 -14.92
C ILE A 76 16.53 -4.10 -13.68
N ARG A 77 16.39 -3.36 -12.58
CA ARG A 77 16.98 -3.69 -11.28
C ARG A 77 16.65 -5.12 -10.87
N ASN A 78 17.66 -5.84 -10.34
CA ASN A 78 17.53 -7.23 -9.90
C ASN A 78 16.38 -7.45 -8.90
N ASP A 79 16.09 -6.46 -8.05
CA ASP A 79 14.99 -6.52 -7.08
C ASP A 79 13.63 -6.58 -7.78
N ILE A 80 13.42 -5.80 -8.84
CA ILE A 80 12.18 -5.82 -9.61
C ILE A 80 12.02 -7.19 -10.29
N LYS A 81 13.09 -7.73 -10.88
CA LYS A 81 13.06 -9.09 -11.45
C LYS A 81 12.75 -10.16 -10.41
N ALA A 82 13.30 -10.03 -9.20
CA ALA A 82 13.01 -10.94 -8.09
C ALA A 82 11.55 -10.83 -7.62
N PHE A 83 11.01 -9.61 -7.54
CA PHE A 83 9.61 -9.36 -7.25
C PHE A 83 8.71 -10.02 -8.30
N VAL A 84 8.94 -9.72 -9.58
CA VAL A 84 8.15 -10.23 -10.71
C VAL A 84 8.13 -11.75 -10.73
N ARG A 85 9.28 -12.41 -10.62
CA ARG A 85 9.38 -13.89 -10.57
C ARG A 85 8.59 -14.49 -9.41
N ASN A 86 8.64 -13.89 -8.22
CA ASN A 86 7.89 -14.39 -7.08
C ASN A 86 6.38 -14.12 -7.20
N LEU A 87 5.98 -12.98 -7.76
CA LEU A 87 4.59 -12.66 -8.03
C LEU A 87 3.99 -13.64 -9.05
N ALA A 88 4.64 -13.80 -10.21
CA ALA A 88 4.25 -14.74 -11.25
C ALA A 88 4.15 -16.18 -10.73
N ALA A 89 5.16 -16.65 -9.99
CA ALA A 89 5.14 -17.99 -9.38
C ALA A 89 4.02 -18.15 -8.35
N GLY A 90 3.65 -17.09 -7.63
CA GLY A 90 2.53 -17.09 -6.70
C GLY A 90 1.19 -17.21 -7.42
N ILE A 91 0.99 -16.41 -8.48
CA ILE A 91 -0.21 -16.45 -9.33
C ILE A 91 -0.35 -17.81 -10.01
N TYR A 92 0.73 -18.36 -10.56
CA TYR A 92 0.72 -19.70 -11.16
C TYR A 92 0.35 -20.77 -10.12
N ALA A 93 0.88 -20.69 -8.90
CA ALA A 93 0.52 -21.63 -7.84
C ALA A 93 -0.97 -21.54 -7.45
N ILE A 94 -1.57 -20.35 -7.45
CA ILE A 94 -3.02 -20.19 -7.27
C ILE A 94 -3.78 -20.90 -8.40
N SER A 95 -3.36 -20.72 -9.66
CA SER A 95 -4.01 -21.36 -10.80
C SER A 95 -3.93 -22.89 -10.77
N ALA A 96 -2.91 -23.42 -10.09
CA ALA A 96 -2.71 -24.84 -9.87
C ALA A 96 -3.31 -25.35 -8.54
N ASP A 97 -4.11 -24.51 -7.85
CA ASP A 97 -4.71 -24.79 -6.54
C ASP A 97 -3.72 -25.13 -5.40
N ASP A 98 -2.43 -24.80 -5.58
CA ASP A 98 -1.39 -24.94 -4.55
C ASP A 98 -1.31 -23.66 -3.71
N LEU A 99 -2.33 -23.43 -2.89
CA LEU A 99 -2.48 -22.23 -2.06
C LEU A 99 -1.34 -22.06 -1.05
N LYS A 100 -0.71 -23.14 -0.59
CA LYS A 100 0.42 -23.09 0.35
C LYS A 100 1.65 -22.49 -0.34
N LYS A 101 2.00 -22.99 -1.53
CA LYS A 101 3.10 -22.45 -2.34
C LYS A 101 2.81 -21.03 -2.79
N ALA A 102 1.57 -20.74 -3.19
CA ALA A 102 1.13 -19.41 -3.55
C ALA A 102 1.42 -18.39 -2.44
N LYS A 103 0.98 -18.66 -1.20
CA LYS A 103 1.22 -17.78 -0.05
C LYS A 103 2.71 -17.52 0.18
N VAL A 104 3.55 -18.56 0.13
CA VAL A 104 5.00 -18.41 0.30
C VAL A 104 5.60 -17.50 -0.77
N LYS A 105 5.23 -17.68 -2.03
CA LYS A 105 5.73 -16.88 -3.15
C LYS A 105 5.24 -15.43 -3.10
N LEU A 106 3.95 -15.23 -2.79
CA LEU A 106 3.38 -13.90 -2.64
C LEU A 106 3.97 -13.13 -1.45
N LEU A 107 4.26 -13.81 -0.33
CA LEU A 107 4.95 -13.19 0.81
C LEU A 107 6.38 -12.75 0.44
N LYS A 108 7.10 -13.56 -0.35
CA LYS A 108 8.42 -13.16 -0.88
C LYS A 108 8.32 -11.94 -1.79
N ALA A 109 7.35 -11.92 -2.71
CA ALA A 109 7.11 -10.75 -3.58
C ALA A 109 6.79 -9.50 -2.75
N ARG A 110 5.88 -9.63 -1.77
CA ARG A 110 5.50 -8.56 -0.84
C ARG A 110 6.69 -8.01 -0.06
N ALA A 111 7.62 -8.86 0.37
CA ALA A 111 8.81 -8.43 1.09
C ALA A 111 9.77 -7.61 0.22
N ILE A 112 9.85 -7.93 -1.08
CA ILE A 112 10.70 -7.21 -2.03
C ILE A 112 10.10 -5.85 -2.40
N TRP A 113 8.78 -5.79 -2.64
CA TRP A 113 8.09 -4.54 -2.96
C TRP A 113 6.84 -4.34 -2.12
N PRO A 114 6.99 -3.80 -0.90
CA PRO A 114 5.90 -3.69 0.07
C PRO A 114 4.82 -2.69 -0.32
N GLU A 115 5.06 -1.77 -1.26
CA GLU A 115 4.08 -0.78 -1.70
C GLU A 115 3.06 -1.37 -2.69
N TYR A 116 3.40 -2.45 -3.39
CA TYR A 116 2.52 -3.07 -4.36
C TYR A 116 1.36 -3.80 -3.67
N PHE A 117 0.17 -3.22 -3.75
CA PHE A 117 -1.04 -3.69 -3.07
C PHE A 117 -1.61 -5.00 -3.62
N GLY A 118 -1.32 -5.36 -4.87
CA GLY A 118 -1.85 -6.58 -5.49
C GLY A 118 -1.43 -7.87 -4.77
N THR A 119 -0.25 -7.90 -4.15
CA THR A 119 0.19 -9.04 -3.34
C THR A 119 -0.67 -9.25 -2.10
N ASP A 120 -1.11 -8.17 -1.45
CA ASP A 120 -1.98 -8.25 -0.28
C ASP A 120 -3.37 -8.77 -0.67
N PHE A 121 -3.91 -8.30 -1.79
CA PHE A 121 -5.21 -8.79 -2.29
C PHE A 121 -5.18 -10.30 -2.55
N LEU A 122 -4.17 -10.77 -3.28
CA LEU A 122 -3.99 -12.19 -3.57
C LEU A 122 -3.79 -13.02 -2.29
N LEU A 123 -3.03 -12.51 -1.32
CA LEU A 123 -2.88 -13.15 -0.02
C LEU A 123 -4.18 -13.17 0.78
N ALA A 124 -5.00 -12.13 0.72
CA ALA A 124 -6.30 -12.09 1.38
C ALA A 124 -7.21 -13.19 0.83
N ARG A 125 -7.37 -13.25 -0.50
CA ARG A 125 -8.19 -14.25 -1.18
C ARG A 125 -7.68 -15.68 -0.92
N ALA A 126 -6.36 -15.91 -1.02
CA ALA A 126 -5.78 -17.22 -0.73
C ALA A 126 -5.95 -17.65 0.74
N ASN A 127 -6.11 -16.72 1.68
CA ASN A 127 -6.42 -17.06 3.07
C ASN A 127 -7.91 -17.35 3.28
N GLU A 128 -8.77 -16.62 2.58
CA GLU A 128 -10.21 -16.88 2.56
C GLU A 128 -10.52 -18.28 2.00
N ASP A 129 -9.88 -18.68 0.89
CA ASP A 129 -10.04 -20.03 0.32
C ASP A 129 -9.58 -21.14 1.26
N THR A 130 -8.68 -20.83 2.20
CA THR A 130 -8.28 -21.76 3.27
C THR A 130 -9.09 -21.63 4.56
N GLY A 131 -10.17 -20.84 4.56
CA GLY A 131 -11.05 -20.61 5.72
C GLY A 131 -10.47 -19.69 6.80
N ASN A 132 -9.33 -19.03 6.57
CA ASN A 132 -8.70 -18.13 7.54
C ASN A 132 -9.16 -16.68 7.34
N TYR A 133 -10.43 -16.41 7.62
CA TYR A 133 -11.06 -15.12 7.41
C TYR A 133 -10.45 -13.98 8.23
N LYS A 134 -9.98 -14.26 9.46
CA LYS A 134 -9.30 -13.26 10.29
C LYS A 134 -8.02 -12.75 9.64
N LEU A 135 -7.19 -13.66 9.14
CA LEU A 135 -5.95 -13.31 8.45
C LEU A 135 -6.24 -12.66 7.09
N SER A 136 -7.25 -13.16 6.37
CA SER A 136 -7.73 -12.55 5.12
C SER A 136 -8.12 -11.10 5.33
N ALA A 137 -8.92 -10.79 6.36
CA ALA A 137 -9.33 -9.43 6.70
C ALA A 137 -8.15 -8.49 6.95
N GLN A 138 -7.08 -8.97 7.62
CA GLN A 138 -5.86 -8.17 7.83
C GLN A 138 -5.17 -7.82 6.51
N PHE A 139 -5.11 -8.76 5.56
CA PHE A 139 -4.56 -8.52 4.24
C PHE A 139 -5.47 -7.63 3.37
N TYR A 140 -6.78 -7.74 3.49
CA TYR A 140 -7.70 -6.81 2.84
C TYR A 140 -7.55 -5.38 3.37
N LYS A 141 -7.48 -5.20 4.70
CA LYS A 141 -7.19 -3.90 5.31
C LYS A 141 -5.85 -3.34 4.82
N SER A 142 -4.87 -4.21 4.68
CA SER A 142 -3.56 -3.90 4.13
C SER A 142 -3.67 -3.36 2.68
N TYR A 143 -4.29 -4.14 1.80
CA TYR A 143 -4.59 -3.78 0.41
C TYR A 143 -5.30 -2.42 0.32
N LEU A 144 -6.38 -2.20 1.08
CA LEU A 144 -7.16 -0.96 1.07
C LEU A 144 -6.34 0.26 1.52
N ASN A 145 -5.52 0.12 2.56
CA ASN A 145 -4.66 1.22 3.02
C ASN A 145 -3.63 1.63 1.96
N LYS A 146 -3.06 0.67 1.23
CA LYS A 146 -2.12 0.97 0.13
C LYS A 146 -2.85 1.56 -1.07
N LEU A 147 -4.04 1.06 -1.39
CA LEU A 147 -4.88 1.62 -2.45
C LEU A 147 -5.22 3.08 -2.16
N LYS A 148 -5.60 3.40 -0.92
CA LYS A 148 -5.82 4.77 -0.44
C LYS A 148 -4.57 5.63 -0.55
N ALA A 149 -3.43 5.13 -0.10
CA ALA A 149 -2.17 5.86 -0.21
C ALA A 149 -1.80 6.16 -1.68
N LEU A 150 -2.12 5.24 -2.60
CA LEU A 150 -1.94 5.46 -4.04
C LEU A 150 -2.90 6.51 -4.61
N SER A 151 -4.18 6.48 -4.22
CA SER A 151 -5.17 7.46 -4.68
C SER A 151 -4.87 8.87 -4.16
N GLU A 152 -4.34 8.97 -2.94
CA GLU A 152 -3.88 10.22 -2.32
C GLU A 152 -2.51 10.70 -2.86
N GLY A 153 -1.86 9.92 -3.74
CA GLY A 153 -0.59 10.29 -4.35
C GLY A 153 0.64 10.16 -3.43
N SER A 154 0.53 9.38 -2.34
CA SER A 154 1.64 9.15 -1.40
C SER A 154 2.82 8.40 -2.05
N TYR A 155 2.58 7.62 -3.10
CA TYR A 155 3.60 6.83 -3.81
C TYR A 155 4.20 7.57 -5.01
N ARG A 156 4.82 8.73 -4.81
CA ARG A 156 5.30 9.57 -5.93
C ARG A 156 6.22 8.85 -6.93
N ILE A 157 7.15 8.02 -6.43
CA ILE A 157 8.16 7.35 -7.26
C ILE A 157 7.62 6.05 -7.85
N SER A 158 6.87 5.27 -7.06
CA SER A 158 6.41 3.95 -7.44
C SER A 158 5.05 3.94 -8.14
N ALA A 159 4.23 5.00 -8.02
CA ALA A 159 2.90 5.06 -8.63
C ALA A 159 2.88 4.81 -10.14
N PRO A 160 3.79 5.37 -10.97
CA PRO A 160 3.79 5.09 -12.40
C PRO A 160 4.02 3.61 -12.71
N LEU A 161 4.94 2.99 -11.98
CA LEU A 161 5.25 1.57 -12.16
C LEU A 161 4.10 0.69 -11.65
N ILE A 162 3.52 1.00 -10.49
CA ILE A 162 2.36 0.30 -9.94
C ILE A 162 1.20 0.38 -10.93
N ARG A 163 0.89 1.58 -11.46
CA ARG A 163 -0.15 1.80 -12.47
C ARG A 163 0.10 1.01 -13.75
N GLY A 164 1.36 0.96 -14.19
CA GLY A 164 1.75 0.25 -15.42
C GLY A 164 1.62 -1.27 -15.29
N ILE A 165 1.84 -1.83 -14.11
CA ILE A 165 1.68 -3.28 -13.88
C ILE A 165 0.26 -3.66 -13.45
N THR A 166 -0.54 -2.73 -12.91
CA THR A 166 -1.95 -3.00 -12.55
C THR A 166 -2.85 -2.96 -13.79
N PRO A 167 -3.54 -4.05 -14.14
CA PRO A 167 -4.16 -4.23 -15.45
C PRO A 167 -5.51 -3.52 -15.62
N TYR A 168 -6.05 -2.92 -14.56
CA TYR A 168 -7.35 -2.26 -14.58
C TYR A 168 -7.24 -0.82 -14.09
N ARG A 169 -8.28 -0.01 -14.38
CA ARG A 169 -8.52 1.22 -13.61
C ARG A 169 -8.38 0.84 -12.14
N ILE A 170 -7.39 1.43 -11.48
CA ILE A 170 -7.24 1.33 -10.03
C ILE A 170 -8.65 1.51 -9.47
N GLU A 171 -9.17 0.46 -8.85
CA GLU A 171 -10.52 0.49 -8.28
C GLU A 171 -10.56 1.70 -7.37
N ASP A 172 -11.61 2.51 -7.51
CA ASP A 172 -11.78 3.62 -6.61
C ASP A 172 -11.74 3.07 -5.18
N TYR A 173 -11.00 3.75 -4.30
CA TYR A 173 -10.82 3.28 -2.94
C TYR A 173 -12.16 3.04 -2.26
N ASP A 174 -13.15 3.91 -2.52
CA ASP A 174 -14.47 3.83 -1.91
C ASP A 174 -15.22 2.59 -2.39
N ASP A 175 -15.14 2.26 -3.69
CA ASP A 175 -15.74 1.05 -4.26
C ASP A 175 -15.08 -0.22 -3.69
N ALA A 176 -13.74 -0.27 -3.71
CA ALA A 176 -13.00 -1.41 -3.18
C ALA A 176 -13.26 -1.61 -1.68
N TYR A 177 -13.38 -0.52 -0.92
CA TYR A 177 -13.73 -0.56 0.49
C TYR A 177 -15.13 -1.14 0.70
N ALA A 178 -16.12 -0.68 -0.07
CA ALA A 178 -17.49 -1.17 0.01
C ALA A 178 -17.59 -2.68 -0.29
N TYR A 179 -16.94 -3.17 -1.36
CA TYR A 179 -16.94 -4.59 -1.70
C TYR A 179 -16.29 -5.46 -0.62
N VAL A 180 -15.12 -5.05 -0.14
CA VAL A 180 -14.40 -5.79 0.92
C VAL A 180 -15.18 -5.78 2.23
N GLN A 181 -15.77 -4.63 2.60
CA GLN A 181 -16.55 -4.52 3.83
C GLN A 181 -17.79 -5.41 3.78
N HIS A 182 -18.52 -5.40 2.66
CA HIS A 182 -19.68 -6.25 2.44
C HIS A 182 -19.31 -7.73 2.62
N ARG A 183 -18.27 -8.19 1.90
CA ARG A 183 -17.80 -9.58 1.95
C ARG A 183 -17.37 -10.04 3.34
N LEU A 184 -16.67 -9.18 4.09
CA LEU A 184 -16.23 -9.54 5.45
C LEU A 184 -17.37 -9.54 6.48
N LYS A 185 -18.41 -8.73 6.24
CA LYS A 185 -19.59 -8.66 7.09
C LYS A 185 -20.37 -9.98 7.09
N ASP A 186 -20.40 -10.69 5.97
CA ASP A 186 -21.00 -12.03 5.86
C ASP A 186 -20.31 -13.07 6.75
N HIS A 187 -19.06 -12.79 7.15
CA HIS A 187 -18.29 -13.59 8.10
C HIS A 187 -18.25 -13.00 9.52
N GLY A 188 -19.08 -11.98 9.80
CA GLY A 188 -19.15 -11.32 11.11
C GLY A 188 -17.90 -10.49 11.45
N ILE A 189 -17.10 -10.09 10.46
CA ILE A 189 -15.88 -9.31 10.66
C ILE A 189 -16.13 -7.86 10.30
N ASP A 190 -16.02 -6.97 11.28
CA ASP A 190 -16.03 -5.52 11.04
C ASP A 190 -14.64 -5.02 10.62
N LEU A 191 -14.51 -4.65 9.34
CA LEU A 191 -13.29 -4.11 8.74
C LEU A 191 -12.76 -2.85 9.45
N ALA A 192 -13.62 -2.07 10.13
CA ALA A 192 -13.19 -0.90 10.89
C ALA A 192 -12.31 -1.27 12.09
N VAL A 193 -12.58 -2.42 12.73
CA VAL A 193 -11.88 -2.92 13.92
C VAL A 193 -10.61 -3.71 13.56
N VAL A 194 -10.50 -4.18 12.31
CA VAL A 194 -9.36 -4.97 11.85
C VAL A 194 -8.08 -4.14 11.84
N GLN A 195 -7.09 -4.62 12.61
CA GLN A 195 -5.75 -4.06 12.63
C GLN A 195 -4.98 -4.46 11.35
N PRO A 196 -4.32 -3.52 10.66
CA PRO A 196 -3.53 -3.84 9.49
C PRO A 196 -2.24 -4.57 9.87
N PHE A 197 -1.71 -5.39 8.96
CA PHE A 197 -0.55 -6.26 9.22
C PHE A 197 0.76 -5.53 9.60
N TYR A 198 0.85 -4.22 9.36
CA TYR A 198 2.06 -3.41 9.50
C TYR A 198 1.95 -2.26 10.51
N THR A 199 1.00 -2.33 11.43
CA THR A 199 1.19 -1.64 12.70
C THR A 199 2.33 -2.32 13.45
N MET A 200 3.58 -1.99 13.06
CA MET A 200 4.75 -2.12 13.91
C MET A 200 4.32 -1.57 15.27
N PRO A 201 4.36 -2.37 16.34
CA PRO A 201 4.01 -1.90 17.67
C PRO A 201 4.72 -0.58 17.95
N GLY A 202 4.05 0.39 18.58
CA GLY A 202 4.63 1.71 18.81
C GLY A 202 6.02 1.65 19.45
N PHE A 203 6.23 0.68 20.35
CA PHE A 203 7.52 0.42 20.99
C PHE A 203 8.62 0.04 19.99
N LEU A 204 8.31 -0.73 18.94
CA LEU A 204 9.30 -1.20 17.98
C LEU A 204 9.74 -0.07 17.04
N LYS A 205 8.83 0.83 16.67
CA LYS A 205 9.18 2.08 15.97
C LYS A 205 10.10 2.95 16.83
N LEU A 206 9.79 3.08 18.12
CA LEU A 206 10.63 3.80 19.07
C LEU A 206 12.02 3.16 19.18
N LEU A 207 12.10 1.83 19.27
CA LEU A 207 13.36 1.11 19.40
C LEU A 207 14.25 1.29 18.15
N ILE A 208 13.66 1.20 16.95
CA ILE A 208 14.37 1.49 15.68
C ILE A 208 14.88 2.94 15.66
N ALA A 209 14.04 3.90 16.07
CA ALA A 209 14.45 5.30 16.13
C ALA A 209 15.62 5.50 17.11
N LEU A 210 15.58 4.87 18.29
CA LEU A 210 16.67 4.91 19.27
C LEU A 210 17.97 4.29 18.73
N VAL A 211 17.88 3.19 17.96
CA VAL A 211 19.06 2.57 17.33
C VAL A 211 19.66 3.47 16.26
N ILE A 212 18.83 4.12 15.43
CA ILE A 212 19.29 5.06 14.40
C ILE A 212 19.93 6.29 15.05
N LEU A 213 19.30 6.86 16.07
CA LEU A 213 19.84 8.00 16.81
C LEU A 213 21.14 7.63 17.55
N GLY A 214 21.17 6.47 18.21
CA GLY A 214 22.34 5.98 18.95
C GLY A 214 23.53 5.66 18.03
N SER A 215 23.29 5.01 16.90
CA SER A 215 24.34 4.72 15.91
C SER A 215 24.85 5.99 15.25
N GLY A 216 23.97 6.94 14.91
CA GLY A 216 24.36 8.27 14.43
C GLY A 216 25.23 9.02 15.45
N TYR A 217 24.83 9.01 16.72
CA TYR A 217 25.62 9.60 17.81
C TYR A 217 27.00 8.95 17.94
N ALA A 218 27.08 7.61 17.88
CA ALA A 218 28.35 6.90 17.96
C ALA A 218 29.30 7.26 16.80
N VAL A 219 28.80 7.30 15.56
CA VAL A 219 29.61 7.71 14.39
C VAL A 219 30.13 9.15 14.55
N MET A 220 29.29 10.06 15.03
CA MET A 220 29.69 11.45 15.27
C MET A 220 30.73 11.56 16.40
N ALA A 221 30.47 10.93 17.54
CA ALA A 221 31.30 11.03 18.74
C ALA A 221 32.67 10.34 18.59
N TYR A 222 32.71 9.17 17.96
CA TYR A 222 33.92 8.35 17.88
C TYR A 222 34.65 8.44 16.53
N GLY A 223 33.97 8.87 15.46
CA GLY A 223 34.59 9.03 14.14
C GLY A 223 34.86 10.49 13.81
N VAL A 224 33.79 11.27 13.66
CA VAL A 224 33.87 12.62 13.08
C VAL A 224 34.55 13.62 14.02
N ILE A 225 34.18 13.66 15.30
CA ILE A 225 34.76 14.62 16.26
C ILE A 225 36.28 14.42 16.44
N PRO A 226 36.80 13.19 16.69
CA PRO A 226 38.24 12.97 16.78
C PRO A 226 38.97 13.31 15.49
N TYR A 227 38.37 13.02 14.33
CA TYR A 227 38.93 13.38 13.03
C TYR A 227 39.05 14.90 12.84
N ILE A 228 37.99 15.67 13.13
CA ILE A 228 38.01 17.14 13.05
C ILE A 228 39.04 17.71 14.03
N LYS A 229 39.09 17.18 15.25
CA LYS A 229 40.08 17.59 16.26
C LYS A 229 41.50 17.36 15.74
N ARG A 230 41.78 16.18 15.18
CA ARG A 230 43.07 15.83 14.56
C ARG A 230 43.43 16.80 13.43
N LEU A 231 42.50 17.07 12.50
CA LEU A 231 42.72 18.02 11.41
C LEU A 231 43.04 19.43 11.89
N ARG A 232 42.36 19.89 12.94
CA ARG A 232 42.64 21.21 13.54
C ARG A 232 44.06 21.29 14.08
N HIS A 233 44.52 20.26 14.79
CA HIS A 233 45.90 20.21 15.29
C HIS A 233 46.94 20.17 14.16
N ILE A 234 46.63 19.49 13.05
CA ILE A 234 47.52 19.43 11.88
C ILE A 234 47.61 20.77 11.14
N ASN A 235 46.48 21.47 10.98
CA ASN A 235 46.41 22.71 10.20
C ASN A 235 46.83 23.95 11.00
N ASN A 236 46.64 23.93 12.33
CA ASN A 236 46.97 25.03 13.23
C ASN A 236 47.91 24.54 14.36
N PRO A 237 49.14 24.12 14.04
CA PRO A 237 50.12 23.78 15.06
C PRO A 237 50.52 25.04 15.86
N PRO A 238 50.98 24.89 17.12
CA PRO A 238 51.64 25.97 17.85
C PRO A 238 52.77 26.61 17.04
N GLU A 239 53.00 27.90 17.27
CA GLU A 239 54.05 28.64 16.57
C GLU A 239 55.42 27.95 16.72
N GLY A 240 56.19 27.92 15.63
CA GLY A 240 57.49 27.25 15.62
C GLY A 240 57.45 25.72 15.48
N MET A 241 56.27 25.10 15.38
CA MET A 241 56.11 23.65 15.27
C MET A 241 55.31 23.22 14.03
N TRP A 242 55.38 21.93 13.70
CA TRP A 242 54.49 21.24 12.76
C TRP A 242 54.06 19.88 13.31
N VAL A 243 52.89 19.39 12.90
CA VAL A 243 52.36 18.08 13.33
C VAL A 243 52.48 17.07 12.20
N CYS A 244 53.00 15.89 12.51
CA CYS A 244 53.14 14.80 11.55
C CYS A 244 51.77 14.21 11.18
N LYS A 245 51.40 14.21 9.89
CA LYS A 245 50.12 13.66 9.40
C LYS A 245 49.98 12.14 9.58
N LYS A 246 51.09 11.42 9.78
CA LYS A 246 51.10 9.96 9.92
C LYS A 246 50.86 9.52 11.36
N CYS A 247 51.59 10.12 12.32
CA CYS A 247 51.59 9.68 13.71
C CYS A 247 51.17 10.75 14.73
N ASP A 248 50.77 11.94 14.26
CA ASP A 248 50.29 13.08 15.04
C ASP A 248 51.29 13.65 16.06
N ALA A 249 52.59 13.33 15.92
CA ALA A 249 53.64 13.89 16.76
C ALA A 249 53.93 15.36 16.41
N TYR A 250 54.10 16.21 17.43
CA TYR A 250 54.60 17.57 17.28
C TYR A 250 56.11 17.54 17.03
N ASN A 251 56.57 18.35 16.08
CA ASN A 251 57.97 18.47 15.71
C ASN A 251 58.35 19.95 15.62
N PHE A 252 59.58 20.30 15.98
CA PHE A 252 60.10 21.65 15.77
C PHE A 252 60.29 21.93 14.27
N ASN A 253 60.08 23.18 13.85
CA ASN A 253 60.18 23.59 12.44
C ASN A 253 61.56 23.37 11.80
N ILE A 254 62.62 23.24 12.60
CA ILE A 254 63.97 22.90 12.13
C ILE A 254 64.09 21.45 11.66
N ARG A 255 63.19 20.55 12.08
CA ARG A 255 63.23 19.13 11.69
C ARG A 255 62.48 18.91 10.38
N VAL A 256 63.16 18.24 9.45
CA VAL A 256 62.59 17.81 8.16
C VAL A 256 61.86 16.48 8.28
N GLU A 257 62.28 15.63 9.22
CA GLU A 257 61.69 14.30 9.47
C GLU A 257 60.99 14.27 10.83
N CYS A 258 59.92 13.49 10.92
CA CYS A 258 59.20 13.29 12.16
C CYS A 258 60.06 12.52 13.18
N GLU A 259 60.25 13.08 14.36
CA GLU A 259 61.01 12.47 15.46
C GLU A 259 60.49 11.09 15.87
N LYS A 260 59.17 10.87 15.76
CA LYS A 260 58.54 9.63 16.22
C LYS A 260 58.52 8.52 15.18
N CYS A 261 58.32 8.84 13.89
CA CYS A 261 58.09 7.83 12.86
C CYS A 261 58.96 7.97 11.60
N GLY A 262 59.86 8.95 11.56
CA GLY A 262 60.75 9.21 10.42
C GLY A 262 60.05 9.75 9.17
N GLU A 263 58.73 9.95 9.20
CA GLU A 263 58.01 10.46 8.04
C GLU A 263 58.50 11.87 7.69
N ILE A 264 58.92 12.06 6.43
CA ILE A 264 59.37 13.36 5.93
C ILE A 264 58.19 14.33 5.99
N ARG A 265 58.44 15.55 6.47
CA ARG A 265 57.49 16.65 6.38
C ARG A 265 57.14 16.85 4.92
N SER A 266 55.98 16.35 4.51
CA SER A 266 55.44 16.58 3.17
C SER A 266 55.54 18.07 2.91
N LYS A 267 56.29 18.50 1.89
CA LYS A 267 56.30 19.91 1.48
C LYS A 267 54.84 20.27 1.28
N ILE A 268 54.28 21.06 2.18
CA ILE A 268 53.04 21.76 1.90
C ILE A 268 53.41 22.60 0.68
N THR A 269 52.93 22.19 -0.49
CA THR A 269 52.92 23.01 -1.69
C THR A 269 52.38 24.34 -1.22
N CYS A 270 53.23 25.38 -1.20
CA CYS A 270 52.83 26.71 -0.83
C CYS A 270 51.77 27.18 -1.83
N LEU A 271 50.50 26.82 -1.62
CA LEU A 271 49.37 27.63 -2.03
C LEU A 271 49.33 28.80 -1.03
N ARG A 272 50.36 29.64 -1.12
CA ARG A 272 50.30 31.00 -0.60
C ARG A 272 49.23 31.66 -1.45
N SER A 273 48.09 31.93 -0.85
CA SER A 273 47.22 32.99 -1.29
C SER A 273 48.08 34.24 -1.46
N SER A 274 48.41 34.57 -2.71
CA SER A 274 48.88 35.89 -3.08
C SER A 274 47.69 36.85 -2.88
N HIS A 275 47.45 37.24 -1.63
CA HIS A 275 46.80 38.52 -1.36
C HIS A 275 47.84 39.60 -1.66
N LYS A 276 47.73 40.15 -2.87
CA LYS A 276 47.97 41.57 -3.13
C LYS A 276 46.60 42.24 -3.20
#